data_AF-A0A956E6L3-F1
#
_entry.id   AF-A0A956E6L3-F1
#
_cell.length_a   1.000
_cell.length_b   1.000
_cell.length_c   1.000
_cell.angle_alpha   90.00
_cell.angle_beta   90.00
_cell.angle_gamma   90.00
#
_symmetry.space_group_name_H-M   'P 1'
#
loop_
_entity.id
_entity.type
_entity.pdbx_description
1 polymer ?
#
loop_
_entity_poly.entity_id
_entity_poly.type
_entity_poly.pdbx_seq_one_letter_code
_entity_poly.pdbx_strand_id
1 'polypeptide(L)'
;MIRLRASIAVLTTLGLAAACSARPGTRSVDDQVQAPGVTVDHHVAEGTGDPKPVELPLDGGGEAEAPQELPPDSAPDPEPLSLKDQWEYTLRYQDGEVSVERVRKLVFPKPVVTDRRMGRFAIELWIGRELVDRVRFDFPMLAAEEPPSGKRKPLHEPPSLAAGADVSLAVRVPASPRATRAVLIDRATGTQRSLPWPPDSPLPPVAASLKSAPASQQVEERSSSLPADAGAGASDASAPGASDASAPGASDASAVRK
;
A
#
# COMPACT_ATOMS: atom_id res chain seq x y z
N MET A 1 -21.91 24.23 32.65
CA MET A 1 -21.50 25.60 32.25
C MET A 1 -21.28 25.61 30.75
N ILE A 2 -22.26 26.08 29.99
CA ILE A 2 -22.30 26.03 28.52
C ILE A 2 -21.85 27.39 28.00
N ARG A 3 -20.72 27.45 27.28
CA ARG A 3 -20.24 28.69 26.63
C ARG A 3 -20.56 28.62 25.13
N LEU A 4 -21.65 29.29 24.76
CA LEU A 4 -21.96 29.72 23.39
C LEU A 4 -20.79 30.59 22.89
N ARG A 5 -20.16 30.22 21.77
CA ARG A 5 -19.26 31.12 21.03
C ARG A 5 -19.93 31.50 19.72
N ALA A 6 -20.19 32.80 19.60
CA ALA A 6 -20.87 33.45 18.50
C ALA A 6 -20.00 33.46 17.22
N SER A 7 -20.64 33.17 16.11
CA SER A 7 -20.13 33.32 14.74
C SER A 7 -19.93 34.79 14.41
N ILE A 8 -18.76 35.16 13.89
CA ILE A 8 -18.53 36.42 13.21
C ILE A 8 -18.27 36.07 11.74
N ALA A 9 -19.27 36.31 10.90
CA ALA A 9 -19.14 36.27 9.46
C ALA A 9 -18.51 37.58 8.98
N VAL A 10 -17.30 37.51 8.43
CA VAL A 10 -16.68 38.65 7.75
C VAL A 10 -16.96 38.50 6.26
N LEU A 11 -17.86 39.35 5.79
CA LEU A 11 -18.26 39.57 4.40
C LEU A 11 -17.29 40.59 3.79
N THR A 12 -16.42 40.18 2.87
CA THR A 12 -15.52 41.13 2.17
C THR A 12 -15.53 40.89 0.66
N THR A 13 -16.40 41.67 0.02
CA THR A 13 -16.28 42.36 -1.28
C THR A 13 -15.40 41.78 -2.39
N LEU A 14 -16.11 41.26 -3.41
CA LEU A 14 -16.07 41.62 -4.84
C LEU A 14 -14.95 42.59 -5.28
N GLY A 15 -14.03 42.09 -6.12
CA GLY A 15 -13.11 42.87 -6.93
C GLY A 15 -13.12 42.35 -8.36
N LEU A 16 -13.85 43.03 -9.23
CA LEU A 16 -13.92 42.78 -10.67
C LEU A 16 -12.82 43.60 -11.35
N ALA A 17 -11.86 42.94 -12.00
CA ALA A 17 -10.93 43.61 -12.92
C ALA A 17 -10.76 42.74 -14.17
N ALA A 18 -11.45 43.16 -15.23
CA ALA A 18 -11.25 42.71 -16.59
C ALA A 18 -10.08 43.48 -17.21
N ALA A 19 -9.14 42.78 -17.86
CA ALA A 19 -8.26 43.38 -18.85
C ALA A 19 -7.90 42.34 -19.92
N CYS A 20 -8.31 42.65 -21.14
CA CYS A 20 -8.02 41.92 -22.37
C CYS A 20 -6.55 42.05 -22.75
N SER A 21 -5.95 40.95 -23.23
CA SER A 21 -5.07 41.02 -24.41
C SER A 21 -4.90 39.62 -24.99
N ALA A 22 -5.58 39.40 -26.11
CA ALA A 22 -5.34 38.29 -27.02
C ALA A 22 -3.94 38.41 -27.64
N ARG A 23 -3.21 37.30 -27.71
CA ARG A 23 -2.06 37.14 -28.60
C ARG A 23 -2.23 35.83 -29.38
N PRO A 24 -2.47 35.86 -30.70
CA PRO A 24 -2.30 34.69 -31.54
C PRO A 24 -0.81 34.60 -31.92
N GLY A 25 -0.10 33.67 -31.27
CA GLY A 25 1.27 33.32 -31.61
C GLY A 25 1.32 31.90 -32.17
N THR A 26 1.08 31.76 -33.47
CA THR A 26 1.46 30.55 -34.21
C THR A 26 2.97 30.48 -34.32
N ARG A 27 3.60 29.49 -33.72
CA ARG A 27 4.86 28.92 -34.22
C ARG A 27 4.94 27.44 -33.86
N SER A 28 4.61 26.64 -34.87
CA SER A 28 5.10 25.28 -35.04
C SER A 28 6.62 25.31 -35.04
N VAL A 29 7.24 24.55 -34.14
CA VAL A 29 8.57 23.99 -34.34
C VAL A 29 8.45 22.54 -33.90
N ASP A 30 8.33 21.67 -34.90
CA ASP A 30 8.71 20.27 -34.81
C ASP A 30 10.14 20.21 -34.28
N ASP A 31 10.29 19.88 -33.00
CA ASP A 31 11.55 19.36 -32.47
C ASP A 31 11.36 17.86 -32.32
N GLN A 32 11.58 17.19 -33.45
CA GLN A 32 11.60 15.75 -33.57
C GLN A 32 12.82 15.24 -32.80
N VAL A 33 12.64 15.02 -31.49
CA VAL A 33 13.63 14.37 -30.64
C VAL A 33 13.81 12.94 -31.16
N GLN A 34 14.84 12.76 -31.97
CA GLN A 34 15.31 11.49 -32.46
C GLN A 34 15.94 10.75 -31.28
N ALA A 35 15.10 10.07 -30.49
CA ALA A 35 15.57 9.13 -29.50
C ALA A 35 16.28 7.96 -30.23
N PRO A 36 17.45 7.50 -29.76
CA PRO A 36 18.10 6.32 -30.33
C PRO A 36 17.21 5.09 -30.08
N GLY A 37 16.47 4.68 -31.12
CA GLY A 37 15.78 3.40 -31.12
C GLY A 37 16.81 2.28 -31.15
N VAL A 38 16.86 1.47 -30.10
CA VAL A 38 17.59 0.20 -30.10
C VAL A 38 16.66 -0.84 -30.70
N THR A 39 16.86 -1.15 -31.98
CA THR A 39 16.34 -2.38 -32.60
C THR A 39 17.19 -3.54 -32.11
N VAL A 40 16.58 -4.44 -31.33
CA VAL A 40 17.16 -5.74 -31.00
C VAL A 40 16.72 -6.72 -32.07
N ASP A 41 17.66 -7.16 -32.91
CA ASP A 41 17.44 -8.28 -33.83
C ASP A 41 17.25 -9.56 -33.01
N HIS A 42 15.99 -9.97 -32.82
CA HIS A 42 15.66 -11.28 -32.28
C HIS A 42 15.69 -12.30 -33.41
N HIS A 43 16.79 -13.03 -33.54
CA HIS A 43 16.80 -14.30 -34.27
C HIS A 43 15.94 -15.32 -33.51
N VAL A 44 14.70 -15.48 -33.96
CA VAL A 44 13.88 -16.63 -33.58
C VAL A 44 14.44 -17.84 -34.33
N ALA A 45 15.08 -18.73 -33.60
CA ALA A 45 15.41 -20.05 -34.10
C ALA A 45 14.09 -20.84 -34.22
N GLU A 46 13.46 -20.79 -35.41
CA GLU A 46 12.46 -21.77 -35.81
C GLU A 46 13.17 -23.13 -35.93
N GLY A 47 13.18 -23.86 -34.81
CA GLY A 47 13.59 -25.25 -34.77
C GLY A 47 12.57 -26.11 -35.51
N THR A 48 12.80 -26.33 -36.80
CA THR A 48 12.22 -27.45 -37.55
C THR A 48 12.85 -28.74 -37.04
N GLY A 49 12.24 -29.32 -35.99
CA GLY A 49 12.58 -30.63 -35.47
C GLY A 49 11.33 -31.50 -35.48
N ASP A 50 11.36 -32.58 -36.27
CA ASP A 50 10.32 -33.61 -36.28
C ASP A 50 10.01 -34.11 -34.86
N PRO A 51 8.73 -34.22 -34.46
CA PRO A 51 8.36 -34.71 -33.15
C PRO A 51 8.66 -36.22 -33.06
N LYS A 52 9.73 -36.59 -32.38
CA LYS A 52 9.88 -37.95 -31.83
C LYS A 52 8.89 -38.11 -30.68
N PRO A 53 8.04 -39.17 -30.67
CA PRO A 53 7.23 -39.49 -29.51
C PRO A 53 8.16 -39.88 -28.37
N VAL A 54 8.30 -38.98 -27.40
CA VAL A 54 8.91 -39.32 -26.11
C VAL A 54 7.80 -39.95 -25.28
N GLU A 55 7.89 -41.26 -25.09
CA GLU A 55 7.07 -41.97 -24.11
C GLU A 55 7.40 -41.40 -22.73
N LEU A 56 6.41 -40.72 -22.14
CA LEU A 56 6.47 -40.24 -20.77
C LEU A 56 6.26 -41.43 -19.82
N PRO A 57 7.19 -41.70 -18.88
CA PRO A 57 6.91 -42.56 -17.75
C PRO A 57 5.84 -41.90 -16.89
N LEU A 58 4.68 -42.53 -16.79
CA LEU A 58 3.67 -42.28 -15.76
C LEU A 58 4.23 -42.76 -14.41
N ASP A 59 4.96 -41.90 -13.70
CA ASP A 59 5.12 -42.07 -12.26
C ASP A 59 5.48 -40.74 -11.58
N GLY A 60 4.85 -40.49 -10.43
CA GLY A 60 5.14 -39.34 -9.56
C GLY A 60 3.96 -38.38 -9.39
N GLY A 61 3.19 -38.60 -8.34
CA GLY A 61 2.25 -37.62 -7.79
C GLY A 61 3.01 -36.35 -7.39
N GLY A 62 3.07 -35.39 -8.31
CA GLY A 62 3.34 -33.99 -8.01
C GLY A 62 2.04 -33.37 -7.55
N GLU A 63 1.86 -33.29 -6.24
CA GLU A 63 0.95 -32.33 -5.62
C GLU A 63 1.22 -30.99 -6.30
N ALA A 64 0.21 -30.48 -7.00
CA ALA A 64 0.30 -29.20 -7.70
C ALA A 64 0.61 -28.14 -6.65
N GLU A 65 1.90 -27.79 -6.52
CA GLU A 65 2.35 -26.64 -5.78
C GLU A 65 1.66 -25.43 -6.43
N ALA A 66 0.62 -24.94 -5.76
CA ALA A 66 -0.06 -23.72 -6.14
C ALA A 66 1.02 -22.66 -6.38
N PRO A 67 0.90 -21.83 -7.43
CA PRO A 67 1.85 -20.74 -7.67
C PRO A 67 2.03 -19.97 -6.37
N GLN A 68 3.23 -20.01 -5.80
CA GLN A 68 3.54 -19.26 -4.59
C GLN A 68 3.18 -17.80 -4.87
N GLU A 69 2.14 -17.29 -4.21
CA GLU A 69 1.83 -15.86 -4.23
C GLU A 69 3.09 -15.15 -3.75
N LEU A 70 3.82 -14.54 -4.67
CA LEU A 70 4.95 -13.69 -4.32
C LEU A 70 4.47 -12.74 -3.23
N PRO A 71 5.25 -12.54 -2.15
CA PRO A 71 4.87 -11.58 -1.13
C PRO A 71 4.55 -10.26 -1.83
N PRO A 72 3.45 -9.58 -1.46
CA PRO A 72 2.86 -8.46 -2.21
C PRO A 72 3.81 -7.26 -2.44
N ASP A 73 5.01 -7.31 -1.85
CA ASP A 73 6.02 -6.26 -1.84
C ASP A 73 7.19 -6.49 -2.82
N SER A 74 7.19 -7.59 -3.60
CA SER A 74 8.29 -7.92 -4.53
C SER A 74 8.08 -7.43 -5.96
N ALA A 75 6.90 -6.93 -6.32
CA ALA A 75 6.68 -6.37 -7.66
C ALA A 75 7.43 -5.03 -7.80
N PRO A 76 8.21 -4.84 -8.87
CA PRO A 76 8.89 -3.57 -9.13
C PRO A 76 7.86 -2.44 -9.22
N ASP A 77 8.22 -1.25 -8.75
CA ASP A 77 7.31 -0.11 -8.82
C ASP A 77 6.98 0.23 -10.28
N PRO A 78 5.72 0.56 -10.60
CA PRO A 78 5.33 0.99 -11.94
C PRO A 78 6.03 2.31 -12.30
N GLU A 79 6.05 2.69 -13.57
CA GLU A 79 6.62 3.98 -14.01
C GLU A 79 5.93 5.17 -13.31
N PRO A 80 6.67 6.18 -12.82
CA PRO A 80 6.09 7.39 -12.23
C PRO A 80 5.16 8.13 -13.19
N LEU A 81 3.94 8.43 -12.74
CA LEU A 81 3.03 9.26 -13.51
C LEU A 81 3.44 10.74 -13.44
N SER A 82 3.48 11.37 -14.62
CA SER A 82 3.62 12.82 -14.78
C SER A 82 2.27 13.42 -15.16
N LEU A 83 1.60 14.04 -14.19
CA LEU A 83 0.28 14.65 -14.40
C LEU A 83 0.26 16.11 -13.94
N LYS A 84 -0.61 16.88 -14.58
CA LYS A 84 -0.88 18.28 -14.24
C LYS A 84 -1.69 18.39 -12.94
N ASP A 85 -2.65 17.48 -12.78
CA ASP A 85 -3.52 17.43 -11.62
C ASP A 85 -2.95 16.45 -10.60
N GLN A 86 -2.87 16.87 -9.34
CA GLN A 86 -2.43 16.05 -8.23
C GLN A 86 -3.33 16.27 -7.02
N TRP A 87 -3.39 15.28 -6.15
CA TRP A 87 -3.99 15.34 -4.82
C TRP A 87 -2.89 15.52 -3.80
N GLU A 88 -3.04 16.46 -2.88
CA GLU A 88 -2.19 16.54 -1.70
C GLU A 88 -2.95 16.05 -0.48
N TYR A 89 -2.45 14.98 0.11
CA TYR A 89 -2.93 14.40 1.36
C TYR A 89 -2.09 14.93 2.51
N THR A 90 -2.72 15.60 3.46
CA THR A 90 -2.14 15.84 4.78
C THR A 90 -2.42 14.61 5.63
N LEU A 91 -1.37 13.86 5.91
CA LEU A 91 -1.39 12.65 6.72
C LEU A 91 -0.85 12.97 8.10
N ARG A 92 -1.44 12.36 9.13
CA ARG A 92 -0.96 12.43 10.50
C ARG A 92 -0.67 11.03 11.00
N TYR A 93 0.53 10.84 11.51
CA TYR A 93 0.92 9.68 12.27
C TYR A 93 0.74 10.01 13.76
N GLN A 94 -0.02 9.19 14.47
CA GLN A 94 -0.22 9.31 15.90
C GLN A 94 -0.29 7.92 16.52
N ASP A 95 0.56 7.66 17.52
CA ASP A 95 0.54 6.45 18.36
C ASP A 95 0.52 5.13 17.56
N GLY A 96 1.26 5.06 16.44
CA GLY A 96 1.29 3.87 15.59
C GLY A 96 0.32 3.88 14.40
N GLU A 97 -0.64 4.80 14.37
CA GLU A 97 -1.69 4.84 13.34
C GLU A 97 -1.49 6.02 12.38
N VAL A 98 -1.72 5.76 11.09
CA VAL A 98 -1.78 6.81 10.06
C VAL A 98 -3.23 7.16 9.75
N SER A 99 -3.55 8.45 9.83
CA SER A 99 -4.84 9.02 9.49
C SER A 99 -4.71 10.09 8.41
N VAL A 100 -5.76 10.30 7.64
CA VAL A 100 -5.86 11.40 6.68
C VAL A 100 -6.57 12.57 7.35
N GLU A 101 -5.90 13.71 7.50
CA GLU A 101 -6.50 14.92 8.08
C GLU A 101 -7.16 15.80 7.03
N ARG A 102 -6.52 15.94 5.87
CA ARG A 102 -6.99 16.84 4.81
C ARG A 102 -6.58 16.29 3.45
N VAL A 103 -7.44 16.52 2.46
CA VAL A 103 -7.13 16.28 1.04
C VAL A 103 -7.44 17.55 0.27
N ARG A 104 -6.52 17.98 -0.60
CA ARG A 104 -6.74 19.14 -1.50
C ARG A 104 -6.30 18.85 -2.92
N LYS A 105 -7.02 19.43 -3.89
CA LYS A 105 -6.63 19.38 -5.30
C LYS A 105 -5.52 20.39 -5.58
N LEU A 106 -4.48 19.97 -6.28
CA LEU A 106 -3.44 20.80 -6.84
C LEU A 106 -3.49 20.70 -8.37
N VAL A 107 -3.37 21.83 -9.05
CA VAL A 107 -3.30 21.90 -10.51
C VAL A 107 -2.04 22.69 -10.86
N PHE A 108 -1.07 22.04 -11.48
CA PHE A 108 0.20 22.63 -11.87
C PHE A 108 0.10 23.27 -13.27
N PRO A 109 0.98 24.22 -13.64
CA PRO A 109 0.96 24.80 -14.99
C PRO A 109 1.39 23.81 -16.08
N LYS A 110 2.28 22.86 -15.73
CA LYS A 110 2.77 21.79 -16.59
C LYS A 110 2.68 20.44 -15.86
N PRO A 111 2.67 19.30 -16.57
CA PRO A 111 2.77 17.99 -15.92
C PRO A 111 4.01 17.90 -15.02
N VAL A 112 3.84 17.38 -13.81
CA VAL A 112 4.90 17.19 -12.82
C VAL A 112 4.90 15.73 -12.39
N VAL A 113 6.09 15.12 -12.37
CA VAL A 113 6.30 13.77 -11.82
C VAL A 113 6.09 13.83 -10.31
N THR A 114 5.33 12.88 -9.78
CA THR A 114 5.12 12.80 -8.33
C THR A 114 6.42 12.39 -7.63
N ASP A 115 6.80 13.12 -6.58
CA ASP A 115 7.98 12.79 -5.79
C ASP A 115 7.80 11.41 -5.13
N ARG A 116 8.67 10.47 -5.48
CA ARG A 116 8.76 9.16 -4.83
C ARG A 116 9.98 9.15 -3.92
N ARG A 117 9.75 8.91 -2.63
CA ARG A 117 10.83 8.71 -1.65
C ARG A 117 10.79 7.28 -1.18
N MET A 118 11.95 6.66 -0.97
CA MET A 118 11.97 5.40 -0.23
C MET A 118 11.38 5.64 1.16
N GLY A 119 10.45 4.80 1.58
CA GLY A 119 9.78 4.94 2.86
C GLY A 119 8.91 3.74 3.21
N ARG A 120 8.58 3.66 4.49
CA ARG A 120 7.74 2.59 5.08
C ARG A 120 6.29 2.64 4.58
N PHE A 121 5.77 3.82 4.30
CA PHE A 121 4.37 4.00 3.94
C PHE A 121 4.21 4.20 2.44
N ALA A 122 3.05 3.83 1.91
CA ALA A 122 2.72 4.06 0.51
C ALA A 122 1.24 4.43 0.33
N ILE A 123 0.96 5.33 -0.60
CA ILE A 123 -0.38 5.44 -1.21
C ILE A 123 -0.31 4.74 -2.56
N GLU A 124 -1.11 3.69 -2.70
CA GLU A 124 -1.23 2.92 -3.92
C GLU A 124 -2.53 3.26 -4.66
N LEU A 125 -2.40 3.54 -5.95
CA LEU A 125 -3.51 3.75 -6.87
C LEU A 125 -3.72 2.48 -7.69
N TRP A 126 -4.95 2.01 -7.77
CA TRP A 126 -5.26 0.76 -8.45
C TRP A 126 -6.39 0.91 -9.47
N ILE A 127 -6.31 0.12 -10.54
CA ILE A 127 -7.38 -0.14 -11.50
C ILE A 127 -7.70 -1.64 -11.47
N GLY A 128 -8.84 -2.00 -10.85
CA GLY A 128 -9.16 -3.41 -10.61
C GLY A 128 -8.08 -4.13 -9.79
N ARG A 129 -7.26 -4.96 -10.45
CA ARG A 129 -6.12 -5.71 -9.86
C ARG A 129 -4.75 -5.20 -10.30
N GLU A 130 -4.69 -4.17 -11.14
CA GLU A 130 -3.44 -3.58 -11.64
C GLU A 130 -3.06 -2.36 -10.79
N LEU A 131 -1.81 -2.32 -10.35
CA LEU A 131 -1.23 -1.19 -9.63
C LEU A 131 -0.86 -0.10 -10.64
N VAL A 132 -1.56 1.03 -10.57
CA VAL A 132 -1.38 2.17 -11.48
C VAL A 132 -0.21 3.03 -11.04
N ASP A 133 -0.13 3.32 -9.75
CA ASP A 133 0.96 4.11 -9.17
C ASP A 133 1.15 3.73 -7.70
N ARG A 134 2.37 3.87 -7.22
CA ARG A 134 2.76 3.68 -5.82
C ARG A 134 3.60 4.86 -5.38
N VAL A 135 3.02 5.71 -4.54
CA VAL A 135 3.71 6.86 -3.96
C VAL A 135 4.23 6.47 -2.59
N ARG A 136 5.52 6.18 -2.51
CA ARG A 136 6.20 5.87 -1.25
C ARG A 136 6.63 7.14 -0.52
N PHE A 137 6.48 7.12 0.80
CA PHE A 137 6.83 8.23 1.69
C PHE A 137 7.15 7.72 3.10
N ASP A 138 7.71 8.61 3.91
CA ASP A 138 7.99 8.33 5.31
C ASP A 138 7.73 9.56 6.17
N PHE A 139 7.36 9.35 7.43
CA PHE A 139 7.24 10.44 8.39
C PHE A 139 8.62 10.82 8.92
N PRO A 140 8.92 12.12 9.06
CA PRO A 140 10.11 12.55 9.76
C PRO A 140 10.25 11.86 11.12
N MET A 141 11.47 11.46 11.47
CA MET A 141 11.81 10.74 12.70
C MET A 141 11.39 9.26 12.79
N LEU A 142 10.48 8.79 11.92
CA LEU A 142 10.14 7.36 11.85
C LEU A 142 10.98 6.59 10.82
N ALA A 143 11.55 7.29 9.84
CA ALA A 143 12.30 6.69 8.74
C ALA A 143 13.56 5.90 9.17
N ALA A 144 14.10 6.16 10.36
CA ALA A 144 15.27 5.46 10.87
C ALA A 144 14.92 4.29 11.81
N GLU A 145 13.64 4.10 12.11
CA GLU A 145 13.19 3.11 13.08
C GLU A 145 12.82 1.80 12.39
N GLU A 146 13.47 0.72 12.80
CA GLU A 146 13.10 -0.63 12.36
C GLU A 146 11.78 -1.02 13.04
N PRO A 147 10.78 -1.52 12.30
CA PRO A 147 9.55 -1.97 12.91
C PRO A 147 9.78 -3.10 13.92
N PRO A 148 9.05 -3.11 15.05
CA PRO A 148 9.20 -4.16 16.05
C PRO A 148 8.81 -5.52 15.45
N SER A 149 9.76 -6.44 15.41
CA SER A 149 9.52 -7.82 14.99
C SER A 149 9.22 -8.70 16.21
N GLY A 150 8.01 -9.25 16.26
CA GLY A 150 7.60 -10.21 17.28
C GLY A 150 6.99 -9.61 18.56
N LYS A 151 6.99 -10.40 19.64
CA LYS A 151 6.41 -9.99 20.93
C LYS A 151 7.29 -8.93 21.59
N ARG A 152 6.72 -7.75 21.87
CA ARG A 152 7.42 -6.64 22.55
C ARG A 152 8.03 -7.11 23.87
N LYS A 153 9.31 -6.81 24.06
CA LYS A 153 10.06 -7.08 25.31
C LYS A 153 10.59 -5.74 25.81
N PRO A 154 9.81 -4.97 26.58
CA PRO A 154 10.14 -3.57 26.91
C PRO A 154 11.52 -3.36 27.53
N LEU A 155 12.07 -4.37 28.21
CA LEU A 155 13.38 -4.30 28.85
C LEU A 155 14.57 -4.56 27.91
N HIS A 156 14.34 -5.17 26.75
CA HIS A 156 15.38 -5.60 25.80
C HIS A 156 15.23 -4.98 24.41
N GLU A 157 14.16 -4.23 24.17
CA GLU A 157 13.89 -3.54 22.92
C GLU A 157 14.58 -2.17 22.95
N PRO A 158 15.21 -1.75 21.84
CA PRO A 158 15.70 -0.39 21.74
C PRO A 158 14.52 0.60 21.90
N PRO A 159 14.76 1.80 22.47
CA PRO A 159 13.71 2.80 22.61
C PRO A 159 13.15 3.16 21.23
N SER A 160 11.83 3.06 21.10
CA SER A 160 11.05 3.38 19.89
C SER A 160 10.41 4.76 20.05
N LEU A 161 10.52 5.60 19.03
CA LEU A 161 9.83 6.91 18.98
C LEU A 161 8.43 6.77 18.37
N ALA A 162 8.20 5.73 17.56
CA ALA A 162 6.92 5.43 16.94
C ALA A 162 5.75 5.37 17.95
N ALA A 163 5.96 4.80 19.13
CA ALA A 163 4.90 4.58 20.12
C ALA A 163 4.33 5.86 20.78
N GLY A 164 4.91 7.03 20.51
CA GLY A 164 4.39 8.32 21.01
C GLY A 164 4.63 9.48 20.05
N ALA A 165 4.94 9.19 18.78
CA ALA A 165 5.16 10.21 17.78
C ALA A 165 3.82 10.79 17.33
N ASP A 166 3.76 12.12 17.25
CA ASP A 166 2.68 12.89 16.61
C ASP A 166 3.30 13.76 15.52
N VAL A 167 3.23 13.30 14.28
CA VAL A 167 3.91 13.93 13.14
C VAL A 167 2.96 14.01 11.95
N SER A 168 2.97 15.16 11.28
CA SER A 168 2.16 15.39 10.07
C SER A 168 3.04 15.60 8.85
N LEU A 169 2.57 15.11 7.70
CA LEU A 169 3.26 15.22 6.41
C LEU A 169 2.26 15.47 5.28
N ALA A 170 2.65 16.30 4.31
CA ALA A 170 1.92 16.47 3.06
C ALA A 170 2.53 15.55 1.98
N VAL A 171 1.72 14.65 1.43
CA VAL A 171 2.10 13.73 0.36
C VAL A 171 1.31 14.07 -0.90
N ARG A 172 2.01 14.21 -2.03
CA ARG A 172 1.39 14.43 -3.33
C ARG A 172 1.15 13.10 -4.03
N VAL A 173 -0.01 12.97 -4.66
CA VAL A 173 -0.46 11.76 -5.35
C VAL A 173 -1.03 12.18 -6.71
N PRO A 174 -0.66 11.55 -7.82
CA PRO A 174 -1.15 11.96 -9.13
C PRO A 174 -2.65 11.72 -9.24
N ALA A 175 -3.41 12.68 -9.78
CA ALA A 175 -4.85 12.54 -9.99
C ALA A 175 -5.14 11.68 -11.23
N SER A 176 -4.75 10.41 -11.18
CA SER A 176 -4.89 9.49 -12.30
C SER A 176 -6.36 9.24 -12.64
N PRO A 177 -6.81 9.55 -13.87
CA PRO A 177 -8.18 9.27 -14.30
C PRO A 177 -8.45 7.76 -14.49
N ARG A 178 -7.39 6.95 -14.57
CA ARG A 178 -7.48 5.49 -14.69
C ARG A 178 -7.68 4.80 -13.34
N ALA A 179 -7.28 5.44 -12.24
CA ALA A 179 -7.38 4.83 -10.92
C ALA A 179 -8.83 4.81 -10.43
N THR A 180 -9.24 3.66 -9.90
CA THR A 180 -10.59 3.41 -9.37
C THR A 180 -10.63 3.35 -7.84
N ARG A 181 -9.49 3.11 -7.20
CA ARG A 181 -9.35 3.07 -5.74
C ARG A 181 -7.97 3.56 -5.33
N ALA A 182 -7.89 4.10 -4.12
CA ALA A 182 -6.64 4.42 -3.44
C ALA A 182 -6.55 3.62 -2.14
N VAL A 183 -5.36 3.14 -1.81
CA VAL A 183 -5.08 2.38 -0.60
C VAL A 183 -3.85 2.97 0.08
N LEU A 184 -3.97 3.32 1.35
CA LEU A 184 -2.85 3.65 2.22
C LEU A 184 -2.32 2.36 2.84
N ILE A 185 -1.02 2.12 2.70
CA ILE A 185 -0.35 0.91 3.17
C ILE A 185 0.79 1.30 4.12
N ASP A 186 0.83 0.65 5.28
CA ASP A 186 2.03 0.55 6.11
C ASP A 186 2.74 -0.77 5.77
N ARG A 187 3.86 -0.68 5.06
CA ARG A 187 4.58 -1.88 4.56
C ARG A 187 5.28 -2.64 5.68
N ALA A 188 5.54 -2.01 6.82
CA ALA A 188 6.14 -2.71 7.95
C ALA A 188 5.16 -3.64 8.67
N THR A 189 3.91 -3.18 8.83
CA THR A 189 2.86 -3.96 9.52
C THR A 189 1.97 -4.73 8.56
N GLY A 190 2.04 -4.42 7.26
CA GLY A 190 1.10 -4.91 6.26
C GLY A 190 -0.29 -4.29 6.37
N THR A 191 -0.49 -3.30 7.26
CA THR A 191 -1.79 -2.66 7.46
C THR A 191 -2.20 -1.90 6.21
N GLN A 192 -3.43 -2.13 5.74
CA GLN A 192 -4.00 -1.45 4.59
C GLN A 192 -5.27 -0.71 4.98
N ARG A 193 -5.43 0.50 4.47
CA ARG A 193 -6.61 1.35 4.67
C ARG A 193 -7.07 1.90 3.33
N SER A 194 -8.30 1.56 2.93
CA SER A 194 -8.90 2.14 1.73
C SER A 194 -9.17 3.63 1.94
N LEU A 195 -8.79 4.43 0.95
CA LEU A 195 -9.05 5.87 0.89
C LEU A 195 -10.15 6.14 -0.16
N PRO A 196 -11.00 7.17 0.04
CA PRO A 196 -11.93 7.60 -0.99
C PRO A 196 -11.18 8.01 -2.26
N TRP A 197 -11.64 7.51 -3.41
CA TRP A 197 -11.08 7.86 -4.71
C TRP A 197 -12.18 7.97 -5.79
N PRO A 198 -12.18 9.04 -6.60
CA PRO A 198 -11.41 10.26 -6.40
C PRO A 198 -11.82 10.94 -5.07
N PRO A 199 -10.93 11.69 -4.40
CA PRO A 199 -11.23 12.30 -3.09
C PRO A 199 -12.43 13.25 -3.10
N ASP A 200 -12.74 13.82 -4.26
CA ASP A 200 -13.85 14.74 -4.50
C ASP A 200 -15.19 14.02 -4.66
N SER A 201 -15.16 12.71 -4.89
CA SER A 201 -16.40 11.96 -5.04
C SER A 201 -17.10 11.95 -3.69
N PRO A 202 -18.35 12.46 -3.58
CA PRO A 202 -19.08 12.39 -2.33
C PRO A 202 -19.10 10.93 -1.88
N LEU A 203 -18.54 10.65 -0.70
CA LEU A 203 -18.61 9.33 -0.08
C LEU A 203 -20.08 8.90 -0.10
N PRO A 204 -20.43 7.74 -0.68
CA PRO A 204 -21.78 7.22 -0.51
C PRO A 204 -22.02 7.11 1.00
N PRO A 205 -23.16 7.60 1.52
CA PRO A 205 -23.42 7.56 2.94
C PRO A 205 -23.24 6.13 3.45
N VAL A 206 -22.46 5.96 4.52
CA VAL A 206 -22.05 4.69 5.15
C VAL A 206 -23.26 3.83 5.63
N ALA A 207 -24.49 4.29 5.38
CA ALA A 207 -25.74 3.69 5.85
C ALA A 207 -26.35 2.59 4.95
N ALA A 208 -25.67 2.08 3.91
CA ALA A 208 -26.31 1.13 2.98
C ALA A 208 -25.59 -0.22 2.73
N SER A 209 -24.45 -0.51 3.36
CA SER A 209 -23.83 -1.85 3.23
C SER A 209 -24.41 -2.92 4.16
N LEU A 210 -25.51 -2.63 4.88
CA LEU A 210 -26.22 -3.62 5.71
C LEU A 210 -27.62 -3.98 5.19
N LYS A 211 -27.99 -3.66 3.95
CA LYS A 211 -29.37 -3.87 3.45
C LYS A 211 -29.56 -4.63 2.14
N SER A 212 -28.59 -5.47 1.76
CA SER A 212 -28.77 -6.44 0.68
C SER A 212 -28.48 -7.87 1.15
N ALA A 213 -29.29 -8.34 2.10
CA ALA A 213 -29.59 -9.75 2.23
C ALA A 213 -31.13 -9.88 2.07
N PRO A 214 -31.65 -10.32 0.91
CA PRO A 214 -33.04 -10.71 0.85
C PRO A 214 -33.21 -11.97 1.68
N ALA A 215 -34.02 -11.82 2.72
CA ALA A 215 -34.58 -12.90 3.50
C ALA A 215 -35.40 -13.81 2.59
N SER A 216 -34.87 -15.00 2.30
CA SER A 216 -35.71 -16.15 1.97
C SER A 216 -36.02 -16.88 3.26
N GLN A 217 -37.12 -16.47 3.89
CA GLN A 217 -37.84 -17.31 4.83
C GLN A 217 -38.44 -18.49 4.04
N GLN A 218 -38.01 -19.70 4.35
CA GLN A 218 -38.95 -20.82 4.40
C GLN A 218 -38.91 -21.41 5.80
N VAL A 219 -40.09 -21.37 6.39
CA VAL A 219 -40.51 -21.89 7.68
C VAL A 219 -40.99 -23.32 7.46
N GLU A 220 -40.66 -24.21 8.40
CA GLU A 220 -41.44 -25.33 8.98
C GLU A 220 -40.47 -26.43 9.42
N GLU A 221 -40.08 -26.46 10.69
CA GLU A 221 -40.76 -27.21 11.76
C GLU A 221 -40.87 -28.72 11.49
N ARG A 222 -40.00 -29.50 12.13
CA ARG A 222 -40.40 -30.49 13.14
C ARG A 222 -39.17 -31.07 13.87
N SER A 223 -39.17 -30.80 15.18
CA SER A 223 -38.95 -31.75 16.28
C SER A 223 -37.92 -32.87 16.10
N SER A 224 -36.88 -32.91 16.94
CA SER A 224 -36.91 -33.70 18.19
C SER A 224 -35.52 -33.85 18.85
N SER A 225 -35.51 -33.63 20.17
CA SER A 225 -34.71 -34.29 21.23
C SER A 225 -33.17 -34.13 21.35
N LEU A 226 -32.80 -33.44 22.44
CA LEU A 226 -31.68 -33.64 23.42
C LEU A 226 -31.16 -35.09 23.59
N PRO A 227 -30.01 -35.39 24.28
CA PRO A 227 -29.27 -34.57 25.25
C PRO A 227 -27.72 -34.60 25.18
N ALA A 228 -27.14 -33.86 26.14
CA ALA A 228 -25.76 -33.80 26.64
C ALA A 228 -24.87 -35.05 26.49
N ASP A 229 -23.58 -34.82 26.21
CA ASP A 229 -22.51 -35.57 26.85
C ASP A 229 -21.26 -34.69 27.08
N ALA A 230 -20.70 -34.85 28.28
CA ALA A 230 -19.59 -34.11 28.83
C ALA A 230 -18.32 -34.95 28.68
N GLY A 231 -17.48 -34.62 27.70
CA GLY A 231 -16.18 -35.27 27.49
C GLY A 231 -15.03 -34.48 28.10
N ALA A 232 -14.82 -34.63 29.40
CA ALA A 232 -13.57 -34.28 30.06
C ALA A 232 -12.47 -35.26 29.61
N GLY A 233 -11.41 -34.74 28.99
CA GLY A 233 -10.23 -35.51 28.60
C GLY A 233 -8.97 -34.85 29.11
N ALA A 234 -8.55 -35.25 30.31
CA ALA A 234 -7.23 -34.96 30.88
C ALA A 234 -6.21 -36.00 30.37
N SER A 235 -5.00 -35.53 30.02
CA SER A 235 -3.73 -36.29 29.92
C SER A 235 -2.64 -35.20 29.74
N ASP A 236 -1.94 -34.72 30.76
CA ASP A 236 -0.86 -35.35 31.53
C ASP A 236 0.19 -36.10 30.69
N ALA A 237 1.38 -35.51 30.55
CA ALA A 237 2.70 -36.13 30.79
C ALA A 237 3.85 -35.39 30.07
N SER A 238 4.67 -34.71 30.88
CA SER A 238 6.14 -34.75 30.93
C SER A 238 6.99 -34.81 29.65
N ALA A 239 7.86 -33.80 29.49
CA ALA A 239 9.30 -34.01 29.23
C ALA A 239 10.12 -32.74 29.55
N PRO A 240 11.06 -32.78 30.52
CA PRO A 240 12.12 -31.80 30.67
C PRO A 240 13.36 -32.25 29.87
N GLY A 241 13.63 -31.61 28.74
CA GLY A 241 14.86 -31.80 27.97
C GLY A 241 15.90 -30.75 28.37
N ALA A 242 16.74 -31.10 29.34
CA ALA A 242 18.01 -30.42 29.56
C ALA A 242 19.02 -30.84 28.48
N SER A 243 19.68 -29.88 27.85
CA SER A 243 21.03 -30.06 27.28
C SER A 243 21.67 -28.69 27.07
N ASP A 244 22.36 -28.28 28.13
CA ASP A 244 23.71 -27.74 28.11
C ASP A 244 24.46 -27.87 26.77
N ALA A 245 24.93 -26.73 26.23
CA ALA A 245 26.07 -26.68 25.31
C ALA A 245 26.59 -25.24 25.15
N SER A 246 27.61 -24.93 25.95
CA SER A 246 28.89 -24.36 25.51
C SER A 246 28.92 -23.10 24.62
N ALA A 247 29.21 -21.97 25.30
CA ALA A 247 30.47 -21.21 25.18
C ALA A 247 30.79 -20.38 23.90
N PRO A 248 31.66 -19.34 24.03
CA PRO A 248 31.67 -18.15 23.18
C PRO A 248 32.71 -18.21 22.05
N GLY A 249 32.31 -17.73 20.87
CA GLY A 249 33.23 -17.43 19.77
C GLY A 249 33.65 -15.96 19.79
N ALA A 250 34.73 -15.64 20.50
CA ALA A 250 35.46 -14.40 20.31
C ALA A 250 36.36 -14.56 19.07
N SER A 251 36.04 -13.84 17.99
CA SER A 251 36.94 -13.72 16.84
C SER A 251 37.80 -12.47 17.01
N ASP A 252 39.00 -12.73 17.51
CA ASP A 252 40.19 -11.91 17.33
C ASP A 252 40.51 -11.86 15.83
N ALA A 253 40.62 -10.64 15.28
CA ALA A 253 41.16 -10.39 13.95
C ALA A 253 42.22 -9.31 14.05
N SER A 254 43.29 -9.66 14.76
CA SER A 254 44.59 -9.04 14.56
C SER A 254 45.14 -9.35 13.16
N ALA A 255 45.79 -8.33 12.60
CA ALA A 255 46.99 -8.41 11.77
C ALA A 255 46.89 -8.17 10.25
N VAL A 256 47.47 -7.00 9.90
CA VAL A 256 48.62 -6.89 8.99
C VAL A 256 48.36 -7.15 7.51
N ARG A 257 48.49 -6.09 6.70
CA ARG A 257 49.56 -6.00 5.70
C ARG A 257 49.82 -4.54 5.30
N LYS A 258 51.11 -4.30 5.08
CA LYS A 258 51.81 -3.07 4.67
C LYS A 258 51.12 -2.27 3.58
#